data_AF-A0A3D0P5G5-F1
#
_entry.id   AF-A0A3D0P5G5-F1
#
_cell.length_a   1.000
_cell.length_b   1.000
_cell.length_c   1.000
_cell.angle_alpha   90.00
_cell.angle_beta   90.00
_cell.angle_gamma   90.00
#
_symmetry.space_group_name_H-M   'P 1'
#
loop_
_entity.id
_entity.type
_entity.pdbx_description
1 polymer ?
#
loop_
_entity_poly.entity_id
_entity_poly.type
_entity_poly.pdbx_seq_one_letter_code
_entity_poly.pdbx_strand_id
1 'polypeptide(L)' 'MSKKVKFEIIRSSFGSWESLFDQAASIATLIGPERLISISHSEDQSSGVVTIWYWSDTQTDVLGLNETREV' A
#
# COMPACT_ATOMS: atom_id res chain seq x y z
N MET A 1 5.51 1.81 21.07
CA MET A 1 4.60 1.69 19.91
C MET A 1 4.90 0.38 19.19
N SER A 2 3.88 -0.42 18.85
CA SER A 2 4.09 -1.63 18.04
C SER A 2 4.00 -1.26 16.56
N LYS A 3 5.05 -1.56 15.79
CA LYS A 3 5.02 -1.46 14.32
C LYS A 3 4.45 -2.76 13.75
N LYS A 4 3.62 -2.64 12.72
CA LYS A 4 3.09 -3.79 11.97
C LYS A 4 3.53 -3.70 10.53
N VAL A 5 3.83 -4.84 9.93
CA VAL A 5 3.99 -4.94 8.48
C VAL A 5 2.60 -4.88 7.85
N LYS A 6 2.42 -3.97 6.89
CA LYS A 6 1.26 -3.90 5.99
C LYS A 6 1.74 -3.99 4.55
N PHE A 7 0.81 -4.21 3.62
CA PHE A 7 1.11 -4.22 2.20
C PHE A 7 -0.03 -3.62 1.37
N GLU A 8 0.32 -3.02 0.24
CA GLU A 8 -0.62 -2.66 -0.83
C GLU A 8 -0.38 -3.57 -2.05
N ILE A 9 -1.44 -3.89 -2.78
CA ILE A 9 -1.37 -4.69 -4.01
C ILE A 9 -1.90 -3.88 -5.18
N ILE A 10 -1.14 -3.84 -6.26
CA ILE A 10 -1.56 -3.31 -7.56
C ILE A 10 -1.64 -4.49 -8.53
N ARG A 11 -2.80 -4.68 -9.15
CA ARG A 11 -3.02 -5.70 -10.19
C ARG A 11 -3.27 -5.00 -11.51
N SER A 12 -2.65 -5.47 -12.57
CA SER A 12 -2.94 -5.02 -13.93
C SER A 12 -3.33 -6.22 -14.79
N SER A 13 -4.54 -6.17 -15.34
CA SER A 13 -4.97 -7.05 -16.42
C SER A 13 -4.90 -6.38 -17.80
N PHE A 14 -4.66 -5.05 -17.87
CA PHE A 14 -4.75 -4.27 -19.13
C PHE A 14 -3.74 -3.11 -19.27
N GLY A 15 -2.86 -2.87 -18.28
CA GLY A 15 -1.84 -1.81 -18.30
C GLY A 15 -0.43 -2.34 -18.57
N SER A 16 0.46 -1.48 -19.08
CA SER A 16 1.88 -1.82 -19.27
C SER A 16 2.62 -1.92 -17.94
N TRP A 17 3.78 -2.58 -17.97
CA TRP A 17 4.65 -2.67 -16.79
C TRP A 17 5.07 -1.31 -16.26
N GLU A 18 5.36 -0.35 -17.15
CA GLU A 18 5.72 1.01 -16.79
C GLU A 18 4.60 1.67 -15.98
N SER A 19 3.35 1.57 -16.44
CA SER A 19 2.20 2.11 -15.71
C SER A 19 2.00 1.45 -14.35
N LEU A 20 2.28 0.15 -14.24
CA LEU A 20 2.16 -0.58 -12.97
C LEU A 20 3.24 -0.14 -11.98
N PHE A 21 4.47 0.04 -12.45
CA PHE A 21 5.59 0.51 -11.62
C PHE A 21 5.52 2.00 -11.28
N ASP A 22 4.97 2.85 -12.16
CA ASP A 22 4.72 4.27 -11.86
C ASP A 22 3.72 4.43 -10.71
N GLN A 23 2.68 3.61 -10.69
CA GLN A 23 1.73 3.57 -9.57
C GLN A 23 2.41 3.08 -8.28
N ALA A 24 3.22 2.02 -8.37
CA ALA A 24 3.96 1.51 -7.22
C ALA A 24 4.94 2.55 -6.66
N ALA A 25 5.66 3.27 -7.52
CA ALA A 25 6.56 4.36 -7.15
C ALA A 25 5.82 5.53 -6.48
N SER A 26 4.63 5.87 -6.98
CA SER A 26 3.78 6.90 -6.40
C SER A 26 3.34 6.52 -4.99
N ILE A 27 2.89 5.28 -4.77
CA ILE A 27 2.51 4.78 -3.44
C ILE A 27 3.74 4.73 -2.51
N ALA A 28 4.87 4.22 -2.99
CA ALA A 28 6.11 4.15 -2.22
C ALA A 28 6.60 5.54 -1.76
N THR A 29 6.43 6.55 -2.61
CA THR A 29 6.73 7.95 -2.29
C THR A 29 5.84 8.47 -1.15
N LEU A 30 4.54 8.16 -1.18
CA LEU A 30 3.60 8.55 -0.11
C LEU A 30 3.86 7.81 1.22
N ILE A 31 4.29 6.56 1.15
CA ILE A 31 4.71 5.80 2.34
C ILE A 31 5.95 6.45 2.97
N GLY A 32 6.90 6.89 2.14
CA GLY A 32 8.13 7.54 2.56
C GLY A 32 9.25 6.55 2.91
N PRO A 33 10.51 6.99 2.82
CA PRO A 33 11.69 6.11 2.86
C PRO A 33 11.87 5.36 4.18
N GLU A 34 11.45 5.94 5.30
CA GLU A 34 11.59 5.34 6.64
C GLU A 34 10.59 4.20 6.92
N ARG A 35 9.52 4.13 6.13
CA ARG A 35 8.45 3.12 6.31
C ARG A 35 8.44 2.08 5.21
N LEU A 36 8.96 2.39 4.01
CA LEU A 36 9.03 1.44 2.91
C LEU A 36 9.99 0.29 3.24
N ILE A 37 9.53 -0.95 3.04
CA ILE A 37 10.35 -2.15 3.23
C ILE A 37 10.83 -2.66 1.87
N SER A 38 9.90 -2.90 0.93
CA SER A 38 10.21 -3.51 -0.35
C SER A 38 9.09 -3.30 -1.36
N ILE A 39 9.43 -3.33 -2.65
CA ILE A 39 8.50 -3.51 -3.76
C ILE A 39 8.83 -4.85 -4.41
N SER A 40 7.85 -5.73 -4.50
CA SER A 40 7.97 -7.05 -5.12
C SER A 40 6.99 -7.16 -6.29
N HIS A 41 7.31 -7.94 -7.31
CA HIS A 41 6.42 -8.19 -8.43
C HIS A 41 6.37 -9.67 -8.80
N SER A 42 5.25 -10.08 -9.39
CA SER A 42 5.07 -11.40 -10.00
C SER A 42 4.20 -11.24 -11.24
N GLU A 43 4.31 -12.19 -12.17
CA GLU A 43 3.49 -12.22 -13.37
C GLU A 43 3.08 -13.65 -13.70
N ASP A 44 1.88 -13.78 -14.24
CA ASP A 44 1.39 -15.00 -14.89
C ASP A 44 0.53 -14.61 -16.11
N GLN A 45 0.86 -15.13 -17.30
CA GLN A 45 0.09 -14.97 -18.54
C GLN A 45 -0.33 -13.51 -18.84
N SER A 46 0.63 -12.59 -18.78
CA SER A 46 0.47 -11.13 -18.95
C SER A 46 -0.35 -10.43 -17.87
N SER A 47 -0.67 -11.12 -16.77
CA SER A 47 -1.30 -10.55 -15.59
C SER A 47 -0.23 -10.22 -14.55
N GLY A 48 0.12 -8.94 -14.44
CA GLY A 48 1.13 -8.45 -13.52
C GLY A 48 0.54 -8.10 -12.15
N VAL A 49 1.24 -8.45 -11.08
CA VAL A 49 0.98 -7.98 -9.72
C VAL A 49 2.22 -7.34 -9.13
N VAL A 50 2.04 -6.20 -8.48
CA VAL A 50 3.07 -5.54 -7.67
C VAL A 50 2.56 -5.42 -6.24
N THR A 51 3.40 -5.80 -5.28
CA THR A 51 3.13 -5.69 -3.85
C THR A 51 4.14 -4.74 -3.22
N ILE A 52 3.63 -3.76 -2.45
CA ILE A 52 4.45 -2.79 -1.72
C ILE A 52 4.35 -3.11 -0.24
N TRP A 53 5.46 -3.46 0.41
CA TRP A 53 5.53 -3.79 1.83
C TRP A 53 6.03 -2.59 2.63
N TYR A 54 5.39 -2.30 3.76
CA TYR A 54 5.74 -1.14 4.59
C TYR A 54 5.40 -1.33 6.07
N TRP A 55 6.08 -0.54 6.92
CA TRP A 55 5.77 -0.42 8.34
C TRP A 55 4.61 0.56 8.57
N SER A 56 3.63 0.14 9.36
CA SER A 56 2.54 0.98 9.87
C SER A 56 2.65 1.09 11.38
N ASP A 57 2.51 2.30 11.92
CA ASP A 57 2.31 2.51 13.35
C ASP A 57 0.87 2.16 13.71
N THR A 58 0.67 1.38 14.77
CA THR A 58 -0.64 0.80 15.12
C THR A 58 -1.64 1.83 15.70
N GLN A 59 -1.29 3.12 15.83
CA GLN A 59 -2.07 4.09 16.60
C GLN A 59 -3.09 4.92 15.78
N THR A 60 -3.02 4.95 14.45
CA THR A 60 -3.80 5.94 13.67
C THR A 60 -5.25 5.53 13.37
N ASP A 61 -5.67 4.29 13.63
CA ASP A 61 -7.02 3.83 13.25
C ASP A 61 -8.08 3.91 14.37
N VAL A 62 -7.80 4.50 15.55
CA VAL A 62 -8.73 4.45 16.72
C VAL A 62 -9.17 5.80 17.30
N LEU A 63 -8.91 6.93 16.64
CA LEU A 63 -9.37 8.26 17.14
C LEU A 63 -10.06 9.12 16.08
N GLY A 64 -11.01 8.54 15.33
CA GLY A 64 -11.73 9.25 14.27
C GLY A 64 -13.25 9.09 14.21
N LEU A 65 -13.89 8.29 15.07
CA LEU A 65 -15.35 8.15 15.09
C LEU A 65 -15.87 8.22 16.52
N ASN A 66 -15.88 9.44 17.07
CA ASN A 66 -16.76 9.73 18.20
C ASN A 66 -18.18 9.86 17.66
N GLU A 67 -19.02 8.96 18.15
CA GLU A 67 -20.46 8.90 18.02
C GLU A 67 -21.09 10.30 18.18
N THR A 68 -21.76 10.80 17.15
CA THR A 68 -22.84 11.76 17.36
C THR A 68 -24.13 10.96 17.46
N ARG A 69 -24.47 10.56 18.69
CA ARG A 69 -25.85 10.29 19.08
C ARG A 69 -26.48 11.63 19.40
N GLU A 70 -27.46 12.05 18.61
CA GLU A 70 -28.47 13.05 18.99
C GLU A 70 -29.81 12.49 18.50
N VAL A 71 -30.57 11.87 19.41
CA VAL A 71 -31.83 12.32 20.06
C VAL A 71 -33.03 12.45 19.13
#